data_AF-A0A3R8NB07-F1
#
_entry.id   AF-A0A3R8NB07-F1
#
_cell.length_a   1.000
_cell.length_b   1.000
_cell.length_c   1.000
_cell.angle_alpha   90.00
_cell.angle_beta   90.00
_cell.angle_gamma   90.00
#
_symmetry.space_group_name_H-M   'P 1'
#
loop_
_entity.id
_entity.type
_entity.pdbx_description
1 polymer ?
#
loop_
_entity_poly.entity_id
_entity_poly.type
_entity_poly.pdbx_seq_one_letter_code
_entity_poly.pdbx_strand_id
1 'polypeptide(L)' 'MNAAITTQDPLIHEDPAAEEEPGYTEWVREKIARALAETGPGKDHDQLMAEVRQRILSQAGQAR' A
#
# COMPACT_ATOMS: atom_id res chain seq x y z
N MET A 1 -12.64 -30.72 10.82
CA MET A 1 -11.94 -30.42 9.55
C MET A 1 -10.75 -29.56 9.91
N ASN A 2 -9.53 -30.09 9.87
CA ASN A 2 -8.32 -29.31 10.13
C ASN A 2 -7.92 -28.67 8.80
N ALA A 3 -8.14 -27.36 8.66
CA ALA A 3 -7.59 -26.62 7.53
C ALA A 3 -6.06 -26.63 7.69
N ALA A 4 -5.37 -27.41 6.87
CA ALA A 4 -3.92 -27.36 6.80
C ALA A 4 -3.55 -26.00 6.19
N ILE A 5 -2.96 -25.12 7.00
CA ILE A 5 -2.36 -23.87 6.51
C ILE A 5 -1.28 -24.29 5.52
N THR A 6 -1.48 -23.96 4.25
CA THR A 6 -0.44 -24.16 3.24
C THR A 6 0.55 -23.03 3.43
N THR A 7 1.67 -23.33 4.09
CA THR A 7 2.77 -22.38 4.25
C THR A 7 3.41 -22.13 2.89
N GLN A 8 3.49 -20.86 2.48
CA GLN A 8 4.13 -20.47 1.21
C GLN A 8 5.65 -20.51 1.33
N ASP A 9 6.34 -20.71 0.20
CA ASP A 9 7.80 -20.68 0.16
C ASP A 9 8.31 -19.25 0.44
N PRO A 10 9.10 -19.02 1.51
CA PRO A 10 9.57 -17.69 1.89
C PRO A 10 10.57 -17.07 0.91
N LEU A 11 11.13 -17.86 -0.03
CA LEU A 11 11.94 -17.33 -1.13
C LEU A 11 11.09 -16.77 -2.27
N ILE A 12 9.82 -17.15 -2.34
CA ILE A 12 8.90 -16.76 -3.40
C ILE A 12 7.88 -15.74 -2.88
N HIS A 13 7.50 -15.85 -1.60
CA HIS A 13 6.43 -15.07 -0.99
C HIS A 13 6.92 -14.36 0.27
N GLU A 14 6.60 -13.07 0.37
CA GLU A 14 6.84 -12.24 1.56
C GLU A 14 5.97 -12.68 2.75
N ASP A 15 4.74 -13.11 2.48
CA ASP A 15 3.82 -13.60 3.50
C ASP A 15 3.85 -15.14 3.55
N PRO A 16 4.20 -15.74 4.70
CA PRO A 16 4.20 -17.19 4.86
C PRO A 16 2.79 -17.80 4.86
N ALA A 17 1.73 -17.00 5.03
CA ALA A 17 0.35 -17.45 4.97
C ALA A 17 -0.24 -17.20 3.57
N ALA A 18 -0.84 -18.24 2.98
CA ALA A 18 -1.61 -18.09 1.74
C ALA A 18 -2.92 -17.29 1.91
N GLU A 19 -3.28 -16.92 3.14
CA GLU A 19 -4.34 -15.97 3.44
C GLU A 19 -3.81 -14.54 3.25
N GLU A 20 -3.57 -14.17 1.99
CA GLU A 20 -3.78 -12.76 1.63
C GLU A 20 -5.20 -12.41 2.11
N GLU A 21 -5.35 -11.36 2.92
CA GLU A 21 -6.66 -10.84 3.36
C GLU A 21 -7.64 -10.92 2.17
N PRO A 22 -8.78 -11.63 2.28
CA PRO A 22 -9.70 -11.81 1.17
C PRO A 22 -10.03 -10.44 0.55
N GLY A 23 -9.58 -10.24 -0.69
CA GLY A 23 -9.76 -8.99 -1.43
C GLY A 23 -8.57 -8.04 -1.48
N TYR A 24 -7.41 -8.35 -0.89
CA TYR A 24 -6.20 -7.51 -1.03
C TYR A 24 -5.79 -7.35 -2.50
N THR A 25 -5.62 -8.47 -3.21
CA THR A 25 -5.26 -8.45 -4.63
C THR A 25 -6.29 -7.68 -5.48
N GLU A 26 -7.58 -7.81 -5.19
CA GLU A 26 -8.66 -7.12 -5.91
C GLU A 26 -8.60 -5.62 -5.64
N TRP A 27 -8.43 -5.21 -4.39
CA TRP A 27 -8.25 -3.81 -4.00
C TRP A 27 -7.00 -3.19 -4.64
N VAL A 28 -5.86 -3.90 -4.66
CA VAL A 28 -4.63 -3.42 -5.31
C VAL A 28 -4.86 -3.23 -6.81
N ARG A 29 -5.51 -4.18 -7.48
CA ARG A 29 -5.81 -4.07 -8.92
C ARG A 29 -6.67 -2.85 -9.22
N GLU A 30 -7.72 -2.60 -8.44
CA GLU A 30 -8.57 -1.41 -8.60
C GLU A 30 -7.79 -0.11 -8.37
N LYS A 31 -6.93 -0.08 -7.34
CA LYS A 31 -6.10 1.08 -7.03
C LYS A 31 -5.12 1.39 -8.16
N ILE A 32 -4.50 0.37 -8.76
CA ILE A 32 -3.61 0.52 -9.91
C ILE A 32 -4.40 0.98 -11.14
N ALA A 33 -5.56 0.38 -11.43
CA ALA A 33 -6.39 0.77 -12.56
C ALA A 33 -6.78 2.26 -12.48
N ARG A 34 -7.14 2.75 -11.28
CA ARG A 34 -7.41 4.17 -11.06
C ARG A 34 -6.18 5.04 -11.29
N ALA A 35 -5.01 4.65 -10.77
CA ALA A 35 -3.76 5.39 -10.97
C ALA A 35 -3.34 5.45 -12.44
N LEU A 36 -3.54 4.37 -13.21
CA LEU A 36 -3.27 4.35 -14.66
C LEU A 36 -4.27 5.18 -15.47
N ALA A 37 -5.49 5.35 -14.97
CA ALA A 37 -6.50 6.20 -15.59
C ALA A 37 -6.29 7.70 -15.32
N GLU A 38 -5.42 8.08 -14.37
CA GLU A 38 -5.10 9.48 -14.11
C GLU A 38 -4.29 10.06 -15.28
N THR A 39 -4.88 11.00 -16.02
CA THR A 39 -4.25 11.67 -17.17
C THR A 39 -3.62 13.02 -16.81
N GLY A 40 -3.60 13.38 -15.52
CA GLY A 40 -3.00 14.62 -15.05
C GLY A 40 -1.48 14.60 -15.17
N PRO A 41 -0.81 15.78 -15.15
CA PRO A 41 0.63 15.80 -15.02
C PRO A 41 1.01 15.13 -13.69
N GLY A 42 1.97 14.21 -13.76
CA GLY A 42 2.56 13.63 -12.56
C GLY A 42 3.11 14.71 -11.64
N LYS A 43 3.17 14.40 -10.34
CA LYS A 43 3.69 15.35 -9.36
C LYS A 43 5.21 15.33 -9.32
N ASP A 44 5.81 16.50 -9.21
CA ASP A 44 7.25 16.62 -8.96
C ASP A 44 7.62 15.98 -7.61
N HIS A 45 8.75 15.27 -7.60
CA HIS A 45 9.20 14.53 -6.42
C HIS A 45 9.46 15.47 -5.23
N ASP A 46 10.15 16.58 -5.44
CA ASP A 46 10.55 17.48 -4.36
C ASP A 46 9.34 18.22 -3.80
N GLN A 47 8.40 18.59 -4.68
CA GLN A 47 7.10 19.11 -4.26
C GLN A 47 6.34 18.11 -3.38
N LEU A 48 6.24 16.84 -3.78
CA LEU A 48 5.58 15.80 -2.99
C LEU A 48 6.23 15.64 -1.62
N MET A 49 7.56 15.57 -1.57
CA MET A 49 8.30 15.38 -0.33
C MET A 49 8.16 16.58 0.62
N ALA A 50 8.11 17.80 0.09
CA ALA A 50 7.85 18.99 0.88
C ALA A 50 6.45 18.93 1.53
N GLU A 51 5.42 18.56 0.79
CA GLU A 51 4.05 18.46 1.31
C GLU A 51 3.90 17.35 2.37
N VAL A 52 4.53 16.18 2.15
CA VAL A 52 4.55 15.09 3.14
C VAL A 52 5.21 15.55 4.44
N ARG A 53 6.36 16.26 4.34
CA ARG A 53 7.04 16.81 5.51
C ARG A 53 6.15 17.79 6.28
N GLN A 54 5.47 18.70 5.59
CA GLN A 54 4.54 19.64 6.23
C GLN A 54 3.40 18.92 6.95
N ARG A 55 2.83 17.87 6.35
CA ARG A 55 1.77 17.07 6.95
C ARG A 55 2.22 16.37 8.24
N ILE A 56 3.43 15.79 8.24
CA ILE A 56 4.01 15.15 9.44
C ILE A 56 4.21 16.18 10.56
N LEU A 57 4.81 17.33 10.26
CA LEU A 57 5.05 18.38 11.25
C LEU A 57 3.74 18.93 11.83
N SER A 58 2.71 19.08 11.00
CA SER A 58 1.38 19.51 11.43
C SER A 58 0.76 18.53 12.43
N GLN A 59 0.84 17.22 12.16
CA GLN A 59 0.30 16.20 13.07
C GLN A 59 1.11 16.11 14.38
N ALA A 60 2.43 16.21 14.30
CA ALA A 60 3.29 16.23 15.49
C ALA A 60 3.06 17.47 16.38
N GLY A 61 2.68 18.61 15.77
CA GLY A 61 2.32 19.83 16.49
C GLY A 61 0.93 19.77 17.15
N GLN A 62 0.01 18.97 16.61
CA GLN A 62 -1.33 18.74 17.18
C GLN A 62 -1.34 17.75 18.36
N ALA A 63 -0.27 16.98 18.55
CA ALA A 63 -0.11 16.02 19.64
C ALA A 63 0.45 16.67 20.94
N ARG A 64 0.42 17.99 21.06
CA ARG A 64 0.86 18.76 22.24
C ARG A 64 -0.26 19.60 22.82
#